data_AF-D0CCD5-F1
#
_entry.id   AF-D0CCD5-F1
#
_cell.length_a   1.000
_cell.length_b   1.000
_cell.length_c   1.000
_cell.angle_alpha   90.00
_cell.angle_beta   90.00
_cell.angle_gamma   90.00
#
_symmetry.space_group_name_H-M   'P 1'
#
loop_
_entity.id
_entity.type
_entity.pdbx_description
1 polymer ?
#
loop_
_entity_poly.entity_id
_entity_poly.type
_entity_poly.pdbx_seq_one_letter_code
_entity_poly.pdbx_strand_id
1 'polypeptide(L)'
;MIEYITVADIDAKLGNDWAGSDSAKARAVMITNVWLTNLKLPDTTDNQPLKDAILLAAVELIPDTVNGNLYTEVETGVLSETVSAQSGTSVSNTYSATHKTYTASENLALSILKPWLDKGFGNVILLVKI
;
A
#
# COMPACT_ATOMS: atom_id res chain seq x y z
N MET A 1 17.78 -5.27 2.79
CA MET A 1 16.46 -4.63 2.96
C MET A 1 16.70 -3.14 2.94
N ILE A 2 15.96 -2.37 2.15
CA ILE A 2 16.04 -0.91 2.21
C ILE A 2 15.12 -0.47 3.35
N GLU A 3 15.66 0.29 4.29
CA GLU A 3 14.88 0.91 5.37
C GLU A 3 14.39 2.25 4.85
N TYR A 4 13.09 2.34 4.58
CA TYR A 4 12.46 3.56 4.05
C TYR A 4 11.90 4.45 5.17
N ILE A 5 11.40 3.81 6.23
CA ILE A 5 10.82 4.47 7.40
C ILE A 5 11.28 3.80 8.69
N THR A 6 11.34 4.57 9.77
CA THR A 6 11.62 4.11 11.13
C THR A 6 10.41 4.26 12.04
N VAL A 7 10.45 3.64 13.23
CA VAL A 7 9.42 3.86 14.28
C VAL A 7 9.37 5.33 14.68
N ALA A 8 10.52 6.01 14.78
CA ALA A 8 10.59 7.42 15.13
C ALA A 8 9.91 8.32 14.09
N ASP A 9 10.03 8.00 12.80
CA ASP A 9 9.36 8.77 11.74
C ASP A 9 7.84 8.65 11.84
N ILE A 10 7.33 7.47 12.18
CA ILE A 10 5.90 7.23 12.37
C ILE A 10 5.41 7.86 13.67
N ASP A 11 6.17 7.74 14.76
CA ASP A 11 5.85 8.39 16.03
C ASP A 11 5.77 9.91 15.88
N ALA A 12 6.66 10.51 15.07
CA ALA A 12 6.63 11.94 14.77
C ALA A 12 5.39 12.37 13.98
N LYS A 13 4.71 11.45 13.27
CA LYS A 13 3.50 11.74 12.48
C LYS A 13 2.20 11.41 13.20
N LEU A 14 2.15 10.29 13.92
CA LEU A 14 0.93 9.75 14.54
C LEU A 14 0.91 9.88 16.07
N GLY A 15 2.00 10.33 16.69
CA GLY A 15 2.18 10.26 18.14
C GLY A 15 2.64 8.87 18.59
N ASN A 16 2.66 8.60 19.89
CA ASN A 16 3.23 7.34 20.40
C ASN A 16 2.20 6.19 20.53
N ASP A 17 0.91 6.46 20.35
CA ASP A 17 -0.16 5.52 20.77
C ASP A 17 -0.78 4.71 19.62
N TRP A 18 -0.17 4.71 18.43
CA TRP A 18 -0.72 4.03 17.24
C TRP A 18 -0.60 2.49 17.28
N ALA A 19 0.14 1.93 18.24
CA ALA A 19 0.17 0.50 18.48
C ALA A 19 0.27 0.19 19.98
N GLY A 20 -0.27 -0.95 20.40
CA GLY A 20 -0.37 -1.34 21.81
C GLY A 20 0.94 -1.75 22.48
N SER A 21 2.06 -1.88 21.74
CA SER A 21 3.39 -2.17 22.31
C SER A 21 4.51 -1.80 21.34
N ASP A 22 5.72 -1.56 21.85
CA ASP A 22 6.92 -1.29 21.03
C ASP A 22 7.25 -2.43 20.07
N SER A 23 7.03 -3.69 20.49
CA SER A 23 7.19 -4.86 19.63
C SER A 23 6.21 -4.84 18.45
N ALA A 24 4.96 -4.40 18.69
CA ALA A 24 3.98 -4.24 17.62
C ALA A 24 4.38 -3.10 16.67
N LYS A 25 4.95 -2.01 17.19
CA LYS A 25 5.48 -0.92 16.36
C LYS A 25 6.60 -1.38 15.44
N ALA A 26 7.61 -2.04 16.00
CA ALA A 26 8.75 -2.55 15.25
C ALA A 26 8.29 -3.54 14.15
N ARG A 27 7.34 -4.42 14.48
CA ARG A 27 6.75 -5.36 13.51
C ARG A 27 6.00 -4.64 12.39
N ALA A 28 5.18 -3.63 12.71
CA ALA A 28 4.42 -2.89 11.71
C ALA A 28 5.32 -2.10 10.74
N VAL A 29 6.36 -1.45 11.26
CA VAL A 29 7.36 -0.75 10.44
C VAL A 29 8.11 -1.74 9.54
N MET A 30 8.51 -2.90 10.07
CA MET A 30 9.17 -3.95 9.28
C MET A 30 8.28 -4.40 8.11
N ILE A 31 7.02 -4.75 8.36
CA ILE A 31 6.09 -5.21 7.32
C ILE A 31 5.86 -4.12 6.26
N THR A 32 5.71 -2.87 6.69
CA THR A 32 5.52 -1.72 5.78
C THR A 32 6.76 -1.50 4.91
N ASN A 33 7.98 -1.56 5.49
CA ASN A 33 9.23 -1.47 4.73
C ASN A 33 9.38 -2.61 3.72
N VAL A 34 8.91 -3.83 4.04
CA VAL A 34 8.88 -4.95 3.09
C VAL A 34 7.92 -4.66 1.93
N TRP A 35 6.73 -4.13 2.21
CA TRP A 35 5.77 -3.69 1.19
C TRP A 35 6.36 -2.63 0.25
N LEU A 36 6.97 -1.59 0.80
CA LEU A 36 7.63 -0.54 0.02
C LEU A 36 8.81 -1.08 -0.80
N THR A 37 9.60 -2.00 -0.25
CA THR A 37 10.71 -2.65 -0.97
C THR A 37 10.21 -3.42 -2.20
N ASN A 38 9.06 -4.08 -2.10
CA ASN A 38 8.49 -4.87 -3.20
C ASN A 38 7.96 -4.01 -4.36
N LEU A 39 7.72 -2.71 -4.13
CA LEU A 39 7.32 -1.78 -5.18
C LEU A 39 8.44 -1.40 -6.15
N LYS A 40 9.71 -1.74 -5.84
CA LYS A 40 10.88 -1.40 -6.67
C LYS A 40 10.94 0.09 -7.03
N LEU A 41 10.71 0.94 -6.03
CA LEU A 41 10.79 2.39 -6.17
C LEU A 41 12.18 2.81 -6.68
N PRO A 42 12.27 3.93 -7.44
CA PRO A 42 13.57 4.46 -7.85
C PRO A 42 14.40 4.90 -6.63
N ASP A 43 15.69 5.11 -6.85
CA ASP A 43 16.60 5.57 -5.79
C ASP A 43 16.07 6.83 -5.12
N THR A 44 15.95 6.76 -3.79
CA THR A 44 15.42 7.81 -2.94
C THR A 44 16.48 8.81 -2.52
N THR A 45 17.78 8.50 -2.67
CA THR A 45 18.91 9.24 -2.06
C THR A 45 18.80 10.76 -2.26
N ASP A 46 18.54 11.21 -3.49
CA ASP A 46 18.44 12.64 -3.86
C ASP A 46 17.02 13.12 -4.18
N ASN A 47 15.98 12.34 -3.84
CA ASN A 47 14.59 12.64 -4.20
C ASN A 47 13.73 12.91 -2.96
N GLN A 48 13.81 14.14 -2.43
CA GLN A 48 13.02 14.53 -1.25
C GLN A 48 11.50 14.36 -1.45
N PRO A 49 10.90 14.76 -2.59
CA PRO A 49 9.48 14.52 -2.83
C PRO A 49 9.08 13.04 -2.75
N LEU A 50 9.94 12.13 -3.23
CA LEU A 50 9.71 10.70 -3.10
C LEU A 50 9.80 10.23 -1.64
N LYS A 51 10.78 10.71 -0.87
CA LYS A 51 10.89 10.38 0.56
C LYS A 51 9.63 10.82 1.33
N ASP A 52 9.14 12.02 1.05
CA ASP A 52 7.93 12.55 1.68
C ASP A 52 6.68 11.74 1.29
N ALA A 53 6.57 11.36 0.01
CA ALA A 53 5.49 10.52 -0.49
C ALA A 53 5.53 9.09 0.12
N ILE A 54 6.73 8.52 0.27
CA ILE A 54 6.94 7.23 0.92
C ILE A 54 6.50 7.28 2.39
N LEU A 55 6.91 8.32 3.12
CA LEU A 55 6.51 8.50 4.51
C LEU A 55 4.99 8.65 4.65
N LEU A 56 4.36 9.44 3.78
CA LEU A 56 2.91 9.60 3.77
C LEU A 56 2.20 8.27 3.46
N ALA A 57 2.61 7.57 2.41
CA ALA A 57 2.06 6.27 2.06
C ALA A 57 2.23 5.25 3.20
N ALA A 58 3.37 5.27 3.89
CA ALA A 58 3.61 4.39 5.01
C ALA A 58 2.70 4.70 6.20
N VAL A 59 2.49 5.97 6.54
CA VAL A 59 1.57 6.39 7.61
C VAL A 59 0.15 5.87 7.37
N GLU A 60 -0.33 5.89 6.12
CA GLU A 60 -1.64 5.33 5.75
C GLU A 60 -1.70 3.80 5.90
N LEU A 61 -0.59 3.10 5.67
CA LEU A 61 -0.50 1.63 5.76
C LEU A 61 -0.35 1.11 7.20
N ILE A 62 0.18 1.92 8.13
CA ILE A 62 0.46 1.50 9.50
C ILE A 62 -0.78 0.94 10.21
N PRO A 63 -1.96 1.59 10.19
CA PRO A 63 -3.16 1.06 10.84
C PRO A 63 -3.55 -0.33 10.33
N ASP A 64 -3.55 -0.54 9.01
CA ASP A 64 -3.85 -1.85 8.42
C ASP A 64 -2.79 -2.89 8.76
N THR A 65 -1.53 -2.48 8.86
CA THR A 65 -0.45 -3.37 9.26
C THR A 65 -0.58 -3.80 10.72
N VAL A 66 -0.91 -2.87 11.63
CA VAL A 66 -1.13 -3.16 13.06
C VAL A 66 -2.32 -4.10 13.25
N ASN A 67 -3.38 -3.91 12.47
CA ASN A 67 -4.58 -4.75 12.50
C ASN A 67 -4.39 -6.11 11.80
N GLY A 68 -3.26 -6.32 11.11
CA GLY A 68 -2.98 -7.56 10.37
C GLY A 68 -3.72 -7.67 9.03
N ASN A 69 -4.20 -6.55 8.49
CA ASN A 69 -4.90 -6.47 7.20
C ASN A 69 -3.95 -6.40 6.00
N LEU A 70 -2.67 -6.09 6.24
CA LEU A 70 -1.65 -6.06 5.19
C LEU A 70 -1.00 -7.43 5.01
N TYR A 71 -0.84 -7.89 3.77
CA TYR A 71 -0.41 -9.25 3.45
C TYR A 71 -1.29 -10.35 4.06
N THR A 72 -2.60 -10.13 4.08
CA THR A 72 -3.57 -11.17 4.44
C THR A 72 -3.56 -12.31 3.42
N GLU A 73 -4.08 -13.46 3.86
CA GLU A 73 -4.28 -14.60 2.97
C GLU A 73 -5.18 -14.18 1.81
N VAL A 74 -4.65 -14.27 0.59
CA VAL A 74 -5.46 -14.14 -0.62
C VAL A 74 -6.25 -15.43 -0.73
N GLU A 75 -7.58 -15.36 -0.62
CA GLU A 75 -8.44 -16.49 -0.94
C GLU A 75 -8.29 -16.82 -2.44
N THR A 76 -7.40 -17.74 -2.75
CA THR A 76 -7.22 -18.25 -4.11
C THR A 76 -8.26 -19.33 -4.35
N GLY A 77 -9.41 -18.96 -4.93
CA GLY A 77 -10.41 -19.93 -5.38
C GLY A 77 -11.88 -19.55 -5.24
N VAL A 78 -12.24 -18.36 -4.72
CA VAL A 78 -13.65 -17.94 -4.68
C VAL A 78 -14.08 -17.44 -6.06
N LEU A 79 -14.52 -18.37 -6.90
CA LEU A 79 -15.09 -18.12 -8.23
C LEU A 79 -16.42 -17.35 -8.18
N SER A 80 -17.05 -17.19 -7.01
CA SER A 80 -18.20 -16.32 -6.80
C SER A 80 -18.46 -16.08 -5.31
N GLU A 81 -18.54 -14.83 -4.87
CA GLU A 81 -19.27 -14.48 -3.66
C GLU A 81 -20.73 -14.20 -4.03
N THR A 82 -21.66 -15.01 -3.52
CA THR A 82 -23.09 -14.73 -3.64
C THR A 82 -23.54 -14.06 -2.35
N VAL A 83 -23.62 -12.73 -2.35
CA VAL A 83 -24.23 -11.98 -1.25
C VAL A 83 -25.74 -12.02 -1.45
N SER A 84 -26.44 -12.75 -0.59
CA SER A 84 -27.91 -12.84 -0.65
C SER A 84 -28.52 -11.57 -0.07
N ALA A 85 -28.79 -10.58 -0.92
CA ALA A 85 -29.51 -9.37 -0.54
C ALA A 85 -31.03 -9.59 -0.74
N GLN A 86 -31.72 -10.02 0.33
CA GLN A 86 -33.17 -10.25 0.34
C GLN A 86 -33.70 -11.30 -0.68
N SER A 87 -34.89 -11.82 -0.39
CA SER A 87 -35.53 -12.87 -1.20
C SER A 87 -35.69 -12.42 -2.66
N GLY A 88 -34.97 -13.07 -3.58
CA GLY A 88 -35.20 -12.97 -5.03
C GLY A 88 -34.21 -12.14 -5.85
N THR A 89 -33.17 -11.52 -5.25
CA THR A 89 -32.15 -10.80 -6.04
C THR A 89 -30.74 -11.28 -5.66
N SER A 90 -30.10 -12.02 -6.57
CA SER A 90 -28.71 -12.44 -6.44
C SER A 90 -27.83 -11.51 -7.28
N VAL A 91 -26.84 -10.87 -6.67
CA VAL A 91 -25.79 -10.15 -7.41
C VAL A 91 -24.61 -11.11 -7.58
N SER A 92 -24.44 -11.64 -8.79
CA SER A 92 -23.29 -12.46 -9.15
C SER A 92 -22.17 -11.57 -9.66
N ASN A 93 -21.13 -11.35 -8.85
CA ASN A 93 -19.90 -10.70 -9.33
C ASN A 93 -18.89 -11.78 -9.71
N THR A 94 -18.65 -11.96 -11.01
CA THR A 94 -17.60 -12.85 -11.53
C THR A 94 -16.27 -12.09 -11.51
N TYR A 95 -15.41 -12.37 -10.54
CA TYR A 95 -14.07 -11.81 -10.48
C TYR A 95 -13.12 -12.60 -11.40
N SER A 96 -12.28 -11.90 -12.16
CA SER A 96 -11.20 -12.51 -12.96
C SER A 96 -10.20 -13.23 -12.05
N ALA A 97 -9.63 -14.36 -12.49
CA ALA A 97 -8.63 -15.13 -11.74
C ALA A 97 -7.34 -14.34 -11.39
N THR A 98 -7.15 -13.16 -11.97
CA THR A 98 -6.06 -12.21 -11.66
C THR A 98 -6.48 -11.07 -10.73
N HIS A 99 -7.69 -11.13 -10.15
CA HIS A 99 -8.16 -10.09 -9.25
C HIS A 99 -7.31 -10.08 -7.97
N LYS A 100 -6.56 -9.00 -7.76
CA LYS A 100 -5.92 -8.70 -6.48
C LYS A 100 -6.83 -7.75 -5.72
N THR A 101 -7.31 -8.18 -4.56
CA THR A 101 -7.97 -7.30 -3.59
C THR A 101 -6.88 -6.53 -2.85
N TYR A 102 -6.90 -5.21 -2.96
CA TYR A 102 -6.09 -4.31 -2.15
C TYR A 102 -6.99 -3.69 -1.08
N THR A 103 -6.45 -3.46 0.11
CA THR A 103 -7.17 -2.66 1.11
C THR A 103 -7.32 -1.21 0.63
N ALA A 104 -8.18 -0.43 1.30
CA ALA A 104 -8.31 0.99 0.99
C ALA A 104 -7.00 1.74 1.20
N SER A 105 -6.23 1.39 2.25
CA SER A 105 -4.93 2.00 2.53
C SER A 105 -3.90 1.63 1.48
N GLU A 106 -3.87 0.38 1.00
CA GLU A 106 -2.98 -0.05 -0.08
C GLU A 106 -3.27 0.69 -1.39
N ASN A 107 -4.55 0.83 -1.77
CA ASN A 107 -4.93 1.58 -2.95
C ASN A 107 -4.55 3.07 -2.84
N LEU A 108 -4.72 3.67 -1.67
CA LEU A 108 -4.32 5.05 -1.42
C LEU A 108 -2.79 5.20 -1.49
N ALA A 109 -2.05 4.33 -0.83
CA ALA A 109 -0.58 4.31 -0.84
C ALA A 109 -0.03 4.15 -2.27
N LEU A 110 -0.59 3.23 -3.07
CA LEU A 110 -0.25 3.08 -4.48
C LEU A 110 -0.57 4.33 -5.30
N SER A 111 -1.69 5.01 -4.99
CA SER A 111 -2.07 6.25 -5.68
C SER A 111 -1.12 7.40 -5.36
N ILE A 112 -0.67 7.51 -4.11
CA ILE A 112 0.36 8.48 -3.68
C ILE A 112 1.67 8.23 -4.43
N LEU A 113 2.09 6.97 -4.53
CA LEU A 113 3.37 6.57 -5.13
C LEU A 113 3.32 6.44 -6.66
N LYS A 114 2.14 6.49 -7.26
CA LYS A 114 1.90 6.30 -8.71
C LYS A 114 2.89 7.06 -9.61
N PRO A 115 3.23 8.34 -9.36
CA PRO A 115 4.15 9.09 -10.23
C PRO A 115 5.55 8.46 -10.38
N TRP A 116 5.95 7.62 -9.41
CA TRP A 116 7.26 6.96 -9.39
C TRP A 116 7.21 5.48 -9.78
N LEU A 117 6.03 4.86 -9.80
CA LEU A 117 5.83 3.46 -10.18
C LEU A 117 5.72 3.26 -11.71
N ASP A 118 5.13 4.21 -12.42
CA ASP A 118 4.78 4.07 -13.84
C ASP A 118 5.96 4.23 -14.83
N LYS A 119 7.20 4.38 -14.36
CA LYS A 119 8.37 4.47 -15.26
C LYS A 119 8.75 3.14 -15.95
N GLY A 120 7.95 2.08 -15.78
CA GLY A 120 8.11 0.77 -16.41
C GLY A 120 7.41 0.57 -17.77
N PHE A 121 6.55 1.49 -18.22
CA PHE A 121 5.96 1.44 -19.57
C PHE A 121 6.13 2.79 -20.27
N GLY A 122 6.93 2.79 -21.34
CA GLY A 122 7.43 4.01 -21.98
C GLY A 122 6.37 4.95 -22.56
N ASN A 123 6.68 6.25 -22.46
CA ASN A 123 6.32 7.38 -23.33
C ASN A 123 7.28 8.50 -22.89
N VAL A 124 8.34 8.94 -23.59
CA VAL A 124 8.47 9.42 -24.98
C VAL A 124 7.36 10.42 -25.35
N ILE A 125 7.79 11.68 -25.49
CA ILE A 125 7.17 12.88 -26.10
C ILE A 125 6.22 13.72 -25.22
N LEU A 126 6.71 14.90 -24.82
CA LEU A 126 6.27 16.17 -25.42
C LEU A 126 7.36 17.25 -25.27
N LEU A 127 8.07 17.47 -26.38
CA LEU A 127 8.78 18.70 -26.68
C LEU A 127 7.78 19.86 -26.64
N VAL A 128 7.96 20.80 -25.71
CA VAL A 128 7.41 22.15 -25.89
C VAL A 128 8.50 22.97 -26.59
N LYS A 129 8.39 23.07 -27.91
CA LYS A 129 8.94 24.21 -28.65
C LYS A 129 8.00 25.38 -28.41
N ILE A 130 8.48 26.43 -27.75
CA ILE A 130 8.09 27.81 -28.01
C ILE A 130 9.39 28.62 -27.99
#